data_AF-A0A8J3YU15-F1
#
_entry.id   AF-A0A8J3YU15-F1
#
_cell.length_a   1.000
_cell.length_b   1.000
_cell.length_c   1.000
_cell.angle_alpha   90.00
_cell.angle_beta   90.00
_cell.angle_gamma   90.00
#
_symmetry.space_group_name_H-M   'P 1'
#
loop_
_entity.id
_entity.type
_entity.pdbx_description
1 polymer ?
#
loop_
_entity_poly.entity_id
_entity_poly.type
_entity_poly.pdbx_seq_one_letter_code
_entity_poly.pdbx_strand_id
1 'polypeptide(L)' 'MGAARAWSPEQVRALGVTTDVVTAGSVLGIGRTTAYRLVRDNQFPVPVRRVGARYLVAVAHLLHAVGIDS' A
#
# COMPACT_ATOMS: atom_id res chain seq x y z
N MET A 1 -11.11 -17.88 12.25
CA MET A 1 -10.83 -17.33 10.91
C MET A 1 -11.02 -15.82 11.01
N GLY A 2 -9.94 -15.09 11.32
CA GLY A 2 -10.02 -13.63 11.45
C GLY A 2 -10.13 -13.03 10.06
N ALA A 3 -11.24 -12.33 9.79
CA ALA A 3 -11.33 -11.48 8.61
C ALA A 3 -10.10 -10.57 8.62
N ALA A 4 -9.25 -10.68 7.60
CA ALA A 4 -8.24 -9.67 7.34
C ALA A 4 -8.97 -8.32 7.43
N ARG A 5 -8.51 -7.41 8.29
CA ARG A 5 -9.13 -6.09 8.49
C ARG A 5 -9.22 -5.45 7.11
N ALA A 6 -10.38 -5.57 6.47
CA ALA A 6 -10.58 -5.10 5.12
C ALA A 6 -10.49 -3.58 5.21
N TRP A 7 -9.44 -3.03 4.62
CA TRP A 7 -9.30 -1.59 4.53
C TRP A 7 -10.44 -1.08 3.65
N SER A 8 -11.31 -0.26 4.22
CA SER A 8 -12.38 0.38 3.45
C SER A 8 -11.77 1.44 2.52
N PRO A 9 -12.33 1.68 1.33
CA PRO A 9 -11.85 2.73 0.42
C PRO A 9 -11.73 4.09 1.08
N GLU A 10 -12.68 4.43 1.95
CA GLU A 10 -12.72 5.67 2.72
C GLU A 10 -11.54 5.78 3.70
N GLN A 11 -11.16 4.67 4.34
CA GLN A 11 -10.00 4.64 5.24
C GLN A 11 -8.70 4.80 4.46
N VAL A 12 -8.60 4.18 3.28
CA VAL A 12 -7.44 4.31 2.40
C VAL A 12 -7.34 5.75 1.89
N ARG A 13 -8.46 6.36 1.49
CA ARG A 13 -8.53 7.79 1.10
C ARG A 13 -8.17 8.72 2.27
N ALA A 14 -8.53 8.36 3.49
CA ALA A 14 -8.20 9.13 4.70
C ALA A 14 -6.70 9.10 5.06
N LEU A 15 -5.91 8.16 4.50
CA LEU A 15 -4.44 8.18 4.62
C LEU A 15 -3.81 9.42 3.94
N GLY A 16 -4.57 10.11 3.09
CA GLY A 16 -4.15 11.32 2.39
C GLY A 16 -3.67 11.03 0.96
N VAL A 17 -2.70 11.80 0.47
CA VAL A 17 -2.20 11.68 -0.91
C VAL A 17 -1.17 10.55 -1.04
N THR A 18 -0.35 10.36 -0.01
CA THR A 18 0.73 9.37 0.03
C THR A 18 0.77 8.67 1.37
N THR A 19 1.07 7.38 1.34
CA THR A 19 1.28 6.54 2.52
C THR A 19 2.62 5.82 2.46
N ASP A 20 3.03 5.15 3.52
CA ASP A 20 4.26 4.36 3.55
C ASP A 20 4.05 2.94 3.00
N VAL A 21 5.16 2.26 2.69
CA VAL A 21 5.17 0.88 2.17
C VAL A 21 4.55 -0.14 3.11
N VAL A 22 4.65 0.06 4.42
CA VAL A 22 4.12 -0.89 5.40
C VAL A 22 2.61 -0.77 5.47
N THR A 23 2.08 0.45 5.48
CA THR A 23 0.66 0.73 5.39
C THR A 23 0.10 0.24 4.04
N ALA A 24 0.76 0.56 2.93
CA ALA A 24 0.42 0.04 1.60
C ALA A 24 0.39 -1.49 1.55
N GLY A 25 1.39 -2.14 2.15
CA GLY A 25 1.44 -3.60 2.28
C GLY A 25 0.25 -4.13 3.07
N SER A 26 -0.07 -3.51 4.22
CA SER A 26 -1.21 -3.91 5.03
C SER A 26 -2.54 -3.76 4.30
N VAL A 27 -2.72 -2.72 3.49
CA VAL A 27 -3.90 -2.53 2.64
C VAL A 27 -4.05 -3.68 1.64
N LEU A 28 -2.93 -4.15 1.11
CA LEU A 28 -2.87 -5.26 0.14
C LEU A 28 -2.82 -6.65 0.80
N GLY A 29 -2.89 -6.75 2.13
CA GLY A 29 -2.73 -8.02 2.85
C GLY A 29 -1.30 -8.57 2.87
N ILE A 30 -0.31 -7.76 2.52
CA ILE A 30 1.12 -8.10 2.50
C ILE A 30 1.75 -7.72 3.85
N GLY A 31 2.36 -8.69 4.52
CA GLY A 31 3.10 -8.44 5.76
C GLY A 31 4.31 -7.51 5.56
N ARG A 32 4.66 -6.74 6.60
CA ARG A 32 5.74 -5.73 6.58
C ARG A 32 7.05 -6.20 5.94
N THR A 33 7.48 -7.43 6.24
CA THR A 33 8.74 -8.00 5.76
C THR A 33 8.69 -8.26 4.26
N THR A 34 7.59 -8.87 3.78
CA THR A 34 7.36 -9.13 2.37
C THR A 34 7.23 -7.82 1.59
N ALA A 35 6.56 -6.81 2.15
CA ALA A 35 6.44 -5.50 1.54
C ALA A 35 7.81 -4.85 1.31
N TYR A 36 8.68 -4.82 2.33
CA TYR A 36 10.05 -4.32 2.16
C TYR A 36 10.86 -5.11 1.14
N ARG A 37 10.72 -6.44 1.09
CA ARG A 37 11.41 -7.27 0.09
C ARG A 37 10.98 -6.92 -1.32
N LEU A 38 9.67 -6.90 -1.57
CA LEU A 38 9.10 -6.56 -2.87
C LEU A 38 9.48 -5.14 -3.32
N VAL A 39 9.57 -4.18 -2.41
CA VAL A 39 10.01 -2.81 -2.73
C VAL A 39 11.49 -2.77 -3.11
N ARG A 40 12.34 -3.54 -2.40
CA ARG A 40 13.76 -3.68 -2.75
C ARG A 40 13.95 -4.36 -4.11
N ASP A 41 13.15 -5.39 -4.41
CA ASP A 41 13.13 -6.09 -5.70
C ASP A 41 12.40 -5.32 -6.81
N ASN A 42 11.81 -4.16 -6.49
CA ASN A 42 10.96 -3.40 -7.43
C ASN A 42 9.75 -4.21 -7.97
N GLN A 43 9.33 -5.24 -7.24
CA GLN A 43 8.20 -6.12 -7.53
C GLN A 43 6.95 -5.79 -6.72
N PHE A 44 6.92 -4.61 -6.07
CA PHE A 44 5.75 -4.22 -5.30
C PHE A 44 4.57 -3.96 -6.27
N PRO A 45 3.37 -4.48 -5.98
CA PRO A 45 2.22 -4.40 -6.89
C PRO A 45 1.71 -2.98 -7.14
N VAL A 46 2.18 -2.00 -6.36
CA VAL A 46 1.91 -0.57 -6.57
C VAL A 46 3.21 0.21 -6.72
N PRO A 47 3.21 1.27 -7.53
CA PRO A 47 4.38 2.13 -7.71
C PRO A 47 4.78 2.81 -6.39
N VAL A 48 6.04 2.60 -6.01
CA VAL A 48 6.64 3.19 -4.81
C VAL A 48 7.65 4.26 -5.23
N ARG A 49 7.45 5.49 -4.74
CA ARG A 49 8.37 6.60 -4.91
C ARG A 49 9.30 6.67 -3.70
N ARG A 50 10.61 6.55 -3.93
CA ARG A 50 11.61 6.84 -2.91
C ARG A 50 11.84 8.35 -2.84
N VAL A 51 11.60 8.94 -1.68
CA VAL A 51 11.88 10.36 -1.38
C VAL A 51 12.94 10.40 -0.28
N GLY A 52 14.19 10.66 -0.69
CA GLY A 52 15.36 10.58 0.17
C GLY A 52 15.55 9.18 0.76
N ALA A 53 15.41 9.07 2.09
CA ALA A 53 15.54 7.82 2.83
C ALA A 53 14.20 7.08 3.06
N ARG A 54 13.07 7.66 2.63
CA ARG A 54 11.73 7.10 2.90
C ARG A 54 11.07 6.62 1.61
N TYR A 55 10.25 5.58 1.73
CA TYR A 55 9.41 5.08 0.66
C TYR A 55 8.00 5.61 0.82
N LEU A 56 7.48 6.24 -0.24
CA LEU A 56 6.13 6.76 -0.33
C LEU A 56 5.37 6.03 -1.43
N VAL A 57 4.13 5.67 -1.15
CA VAL A 57 3.19 5.03 -2.06
C VAL A 57 2.01 5.97 -2.23
N ALA A 58 1.64 6.28 -3.47
CA ALA A 58 0.49 7.13 -3.69
C ALA A 58 -0.81 6.35 -3.43
N VAL A 59 -1.70 6.94 -2.64
CA VAL A 59 -2.98 6.33 -2.23
C VAL A 59 -3.86 6.04 -3.44
N ALA A 60 -3.81 6.88 -4.47
CA ALA A 60 -4.51 6.65 -5.73
C ALA A 60 -4.15 5.30 -6.39
N HIS A 61 -2.86 4.93 -6.36
CA HIS A 61 -2.42 3.65 -6.91
C HIS A 61 -2.82 2.46 -6.04
N LEU A 62 -2.87 2.64 -4.72
CA LEU A 62 -3.41 1.62 -3.82
C LEU A 62 -4.87 1.32 -4.14
N LEU A 63 -5.71 2.36 -4.21
CA LEU A 63 -7.14 2.21 -4.53
C LEU A 63 -7.35 1.47 -5.86
N HIS A 64 -6.56 1.81 -6.88
CA HIS A 64 -6.59 1.13 -8.17
C HIS A 64 -6.16 -0.35 -8.06
N ALA A 65 -5.09 -0.64 -7.30
CA ALA A 65 -4.59 -2.02 -7.14
C ALA A 65 -5.53 -2.93 -6.35
N VAL A 66 -6.32 -2.39 -5.42
CA VAL A 66 -7.32 -3.17 -4.69
C VAL A 66 -8.65 -3.28 -5.47
N GLY A 67 -8.77 -2.63 -6.64
CA GLY A 67 -9.96 -2.68 -7.48
C GLY A 67 -11.18 -1.96 -6.88
N ILE A 68 -10.96 -0.97 -5.99
CA ILE A 68 -12.05 -0.19 -5.37
C ILE A 68 -12.39 1.07 -6.20
N ASP A 69 -12.10 1.01 -7.50
CA ASP A 69 -12.53 1.97 -8.50
C ASP A 69 -13.77 1.37 -9.21
N SER A 70 -14.95 1.68 -8.70
CA SER A 70 -16.25 1.56 -9.37
C SER A 70 -17.22 2.58 -8.79
#